data_AF-A0A0R3SC83-F1
#
_entry.id   AF-A0A0R3SC83-F1
#
_cell.length_a   1.000
_cell.length_b   1.000
_cell.length_c   1.000
_cell.angle_alpha   90.00
_cell.angle_beta   90.00
_cell.angle_gamma   90.00
#
_symmetry.space_group_name_H-M   'P 1'
#
loop_
_entity.id
_entity.type
_entity.pdbx_description
1 polymer ?
#
loop_
_entity_poly.entity_id
_entity_poly.type
_entity_poly.pdbx_seq_one_letter_code
_entity_poly.pdbx_strand_id
1 'polypeptide(L)'
;MGKDIEAVFSQHQEPILRLITEDVKVNNQSHGKTFFFRINGVPIFVRGSNWIPSTFFPPRKDSQGKLRTVRDSELLYSAVGAGIQMLRVWGGGRYEDRRFYDLASQIGIMIWQDMMFACAMYKKPADGE
;
A
#
# COMPACT_ATOMS: atom_id res chain seq x y z
N MET A 1 6.04 -24.39 -9.65
CA MET A 1 5.73 -23.20 -8.82
C MET A 1 6.16 -21.87 -9.47
N GLY A 2 6.51 -21.84 -10.76
CA GLY A 2 6.96 -20.61 -11.45
C GLY A 2 6.19 -20.28 -12.73
N LYS A 3 5.09 -20.99 -13.03
CA LYS A 3 4.25 -20.72 -14.21
C LYS A 3 2.97 -19.95 -13.90
N ASP A 4 2.56 -19.92 -12.62
CA ASP A 4 1.26 -19.37 -12.22
C ASP A 4 1.30 -17.85 -11.97
N ILE A 5 2.48 -17.25 -11.79
CA ILE A 5 2.63 -15.80 -11.60
C ILE A 5 2.59 -15.05 -12.94
N GLU A 6 3.20 -15.60 -14.01
CA GLU A 6 3.20 -14.92 -15.31
C GLU A 6 1.82 -14.88 -15.97
N ALA A 7 0.98 -15.88 -15.71
CA ALA A 7 -0.40 -15.92 -16.21
C ALA A 7 -1.28 -14.78 -15.63
N VAL A 8 -0.94 -14.22 -14.47
CA VAL A 8 -1.71 -13.13 -13.83
C VAL A 8 -1.51 -11.79 -14.54
N PHE A 9 -0.42 -11.61 -15.28
CA PHE A 9 -0.05 -10.36 -15.94
C PHE A 9 -0.13 -10.40 -17.48
N SER A 10 -0.58 -11.52 -18.06
CA SER A 10 -0.62 -11.77 -19.51
C SER A 10 -1.78 -11.07 -20.25
N GLN A 11 -2.71 -10.42 -19.56
CA GLN A 11 -3.82 -9.71 -20.19
C GLN A 11 -3.75 -8.24 -19.76
N HIS A 12 -3.82 -7.32 -20.72
CA HIS A 12 -3.78 -5.86 -20.54
C HIS A 12 -4.99 -5.32 -19.75
N GLN A 13 -5.18 -5.80 -18.53
CA GLN A 13 -6.24 -5.40 -17.61
C GLN A 13 -5.58 -4.97 -16.31
N GLU A 14 -5.97 -3.78 -15.81
CA GLU A 14 -5.53 -3.28 -14.51
C GLU A 14 -5.79 -4.32 -13.42
N PRO A 15 -4.79 -4.64 -12.57
CA PRO A 15 -4.93 -5.67 -11.55
C PRO A 15 -6.01 -5.27 -10.53
N ILE A 16 -6.95 -6.18 -10.27
CA ILE A 16 -8.03 -5.97 -9.31
C ILE A 16 -7.58 -6.49 -7.94
N LEU A 17 -7.24 -5.57 -7.04
CA LEU A 17 -6.96 -5.85 -5.64
C LEU A 17 -8.27 -5.86 -4.82
N ARG A 18 -8.51 -6.93 -4.05
CA ARG A 18 -9.67 -7.04 -3.15
C ARG A 18 -9.26 -7.51 -1.77
N LEU A 19 -9.75 -6.83 -0.73
CA LEU A 19 -9.72 -7.33 0.65
C LEU A 19 -10.84 -8.35 0.84
N ILE A 20 -10.50 -9.51 1.41
CA ILE A 20 -11.42 -10.61 1.68
C ILE A 20 -11.66 -10.72 3.18
N THR A 21 -12.94 -10.76 3.57
CA THR A 21 -13.41 -10.89 4.97
C THR A 21 -14.57 -11.89 5.06
N GLU A 22 -14.23 -13.18 4.96
CA GLU A 22 -15.18 -14.30 5.01
C GLU A 22 -15.18 -14.96 6.40
N ASP A 23 -16.28 -15.58 6.82
CA ASP A 23 -16.33 -16.28 8.12
C ASP A 23 -15.44 -17.52 8.14
N VAL A 24 -14.62 -17.65 9.18
CA VAL A 24 -13.83 -18.86 9.44
C VAL A 24 -14.71 -19.87 10.16
N LYS A 25 -15.03 -20.99 9.49
CA LYS A 25 -15.86 -22.07 10.05
C LYS A 25 -15.03 -23.30 10.35
N VAL A 26 -15.10 -23.79 11.59
CA VAL A 26 -14.54 -25.08 12.02
C VAL A 26 -15.68 -25.85 12.69
N ASN A 27 -15.96 -27.08 12.22
CA ASN A 27 -17.07 -27.90 12.74
C ASN A 27 -18.42 -27.15 12.81
N ASN A 28 -18.75 -26.36 11.77
CA ASN A 28 -19.93 -25.48 11.69
C ASN A 28 -20.02 -24.35 12.74
N GLN A 29 -18.96 -24.10 13.51
CA GLN A 29 -18.87 -22.96 14.43
C GLN A 29 -18.01 -21.86 13.83
N SER A 30 -18.41 -20.59 14.03
CA SER A 30 -17.69 -19.41 13.54
C SER A 30 -16.61 -18.99 14.54
N HIS A 31 -15.39 -18.73 14.04
CA HIS A 31 -14.24 -18.33 14.83
C HIS A 31 -13.70 -16.93 14.49
N GLY A 32 -14.49 -16.13 13.76
CA GLY A 32 -14.12 -14.80 13.31
C GLY A 32 -14.11 -14.69 11.79
N LYS A 33 -13.41 -13.70 11.26
CA LYS A 33 -13.31 -13.43 9.83
C LYS A 33 -11.88 -13.54 9.33
N THR A 34 -11.73 -13.97 8.09
CA THR A 34 -10.46 -13.88 7.36
C THR A 34 -10.10 -12.42 7.12
N PHE A 35 -8.82 -12.14 6.91
CA PHE A 35 -8.33 -10.83 6.51
C PHE A 35 -7.11 -11.02 5.61
N PHE A 36 -7.32 -11.01 4.30
CA PHE A 36 -6.25 -11.17 3.32
C PHE A 36 -6.65 -10.55 1.99
N PHE A 37 -5.70 -10.45 1.07
CA PHE A 37 -5.94 -9.86 -0.25
C PHE A 37 -5.98 -10.91 -1.36
N ARG A 38 -6.79 -10.65 -2.38
CA ARG A 38 -6.72 -11.32 -3.69
C ARG A 38 -6.31 -10.31 -4.76
N ILE A 39 -5.41 -10.70 -5.65
CA ILE A 39 -5.11 -9.98 -6.90
C ILE A 39 -5.63 -10.84 -8.05
N ASN A 40 -6.52 -10.30 -8.88
CA ASN A 40 -7.11 -11.02 -10.01
C ASN A 40 -7.69 -12.40 -9.59
N GLY A 41 -8.30 -12.46 -8.40
CA GLY A 41 -8.88 -13.68 -7.83
C GLY A 41 -7.90 -14.61 -7.11
N VAL A 42 -6.59 -14.41 -7.25
CA VAL A 42 -5.55 -15.24 -6.61
C VAL A 42 -5.25 -14.72 -5.21
N PRO A 43 -5.36 -15.54 -4.15
CA PRO A 43 -5.02 -15.13 -2.78
C PRO A 43 -3.52 -14.86 -2.67
N ILE A 44 -3.15 -13.78 -1.99
CA ILE A 44 -1.75 -13.40 -1.78
C ILE A 44 -1.42 -13.31 -0.30
N PHE A 45 -0.27 -13.87 0.07
CA PHE A 45 0.36 -13.58 1.35
C PHE A 45 1.16 -12.29 1.20
N VAL A 46 0.74 -11.23 1.90
CA VAL A 46 1.39 -9.92 1.79
C VAL A 46 2.73 -9.94 2.54
N ARG A 47 3.83 -9.77 1.80
CA ARG A 47 5.11 -9.35 2.37
C ARG A 47 5.20 -7.83 2.27
N GLY A 48 5.20 -7.14 3.41
CA GLY A 48 5.08 -5.69 3.42
C GLY A 48 5.87 -5.00 4.51
N SER A 49 5.82 -3.67 4.48
CA SER A 49 6.33 -2.79 5.54
C SER A 49 5.44 -1.56 5.71
N ASN A 50 5.64 -0.80 6.77
CA ASN A 50 5.02 0.50 6.95
C ASN A 50 5.93 1.58 6.37
N TRP A 51 5.35 2.47 5.56
CA TRP A 51 6.00 3.66 5.03
C TRP A 51 5.68 4.86 5.94
N ILE A 52 6.73 5.59 6.30
CA ILE A 52 6.66 6.89 6.96
C ILE A 52 7.36 7.92 6.05
N PRO A 53 7.11 9.23 6.23
CA PRO A 53 7.79 10.25 5.45
C PRO A 53 9.31 10.08 5.51
N SER A 54 9.96 9.97 4.35
CA SER A 54 11.41 9.74 4.24
C SER A 54 12.26 10.92 4.73
N THR A 55 11.63 12.06 4.97
CA THR A 55 12.25 13.29 5.43
C THR A 55 11.30 14.05 6.37
N PHE A 56 11.89 14.77 7.33
CA PHE A 56 11.14 15.64 8.24
C PHE A 56 10.52 16.86 7.54
N PHE A 57 11.22 17.41 6.55
CA PHE A 57 10.76 18.57 5.79
C PHE A 57 10.19 18.14 4.45
N PRO A 58 9.03 18.67 4.03
CA PRO A 58 8.50 18.40 2.70
C PRO A 58 9.57 18.69 1.62
N PRO A 59 9.62 17.87 0.56
CA PRO A 59 10.64 18.01 -0.47
C PRO A 59 10.58 19.40 -1.08
N ARG A 60 11.69 20.15 -0.99
CA ARG A 60 11.85 21.43 -1.69
C ARG A 60 12.29 21.16 -3.12
N LYS A 61 11.82 22.00 -4.04
CA LYS A 61 12.40 22.11 -5.37
C LYS A 61 13.83 22.62 -5.22
N ASP A 62 14.79 22.01 -5.91
CA ASP A 62 16.12 22.57 -6.04
C ASP A 62 16.11 23.85 -6.90
N SER A 63 17.28 24.47 -7.08
CA SER A 63 17.42 25.67 -7.90
C SER A 63 17.01 25.49 -9.37
N GLN A 64 16.84 24.24 -9.82
CA GLN A 64 16.40 23.87 -11.17
C GLN A 64 14.91 23.50 -11.20
N GLY A 65 14.18 23.65 -10.09
CA GLY A 65 12.76 23.34 -10.00
C GLY A 65 12.45 21.85 -9.78
N LYS A 66 13.46 20.99 -9.63
CA LYS A 66 13.28 19.55 -9.44
C LYS A 66 13.07 19.25 -7.96
N LEU A 67 11.96 18.60 -7.61
CA LEU A 67 11.77 18.11 -6.24
C LEU A 67 12.85 17.05 -5.94
N ARG A 68 13.52 17.16 -4.80
CA ARG A 68 14.45 16.14 -4.30
C ARG A 68 13.69 14.85 -3.97
N THR A 69 13.40 14.03 -4.98
CA THR A 69 12.72 12.72 -4.87
C THR A 69 13.63 11.52 -5.01
N VAL A 70 14.94 11.76 -5.12
CA VAL A 70 15.95 10.70 -5.24
C VAL A 70 15.79 9.66 -4.12
N ARG A 71 15.53 10.13 -2.88
CA ARG A 71 15.37 9.23 -1.71
C ARG A 71 14.14 8.32 -1.79
N ASP A 72 12.98 8.84 -2.19
CA ASP A 72 11.75 8.03 -2.22
C ASP A 72 11.86 6.93 -3.27
N SER A 73 12.40 7.26 -4.45
CA SER A 73 12.64 6.26 -5.49
C SER A 73 13.66 5.20 -5.06
N GLU A 74 14.76 5.60 -4.41
CA GLU A 74 15.78 4.67 -3.91
C GLU A 74 15.20 3.70 -2.86
N LEU A 75 14.39 4.22 -1.93
CA LEU A 75 13.71 3.41 -0.93
C LEU A 75 12.68 2.46 -1.54
N LEU A 76 11.93 2.92 -2.54
CA LEU A 76 10.98 2.08 -3.27
C LEU A 76 11.68 0.95 -4.04
N TYR A 77 12.77 1.24 -4.74
CA TYR A 77 13.58 0.20 -5.39
C TYR A 77 14.24 -0.75 -4.38
N SER A 78 14.67 -0.24 -3.22
CA SER A 78 15.18 -1.07 -2.13
C SER A 78 14.10 -2.02 -1.59
N ALA A 79 12.86 -1.55 -1.46
CA ALA A 79 11.74 -2.39 -1.07
C ALA A 79 11.48 -3.51 -2.09
N VAL A 80 11.53 -3.22 -3.38
CA VAL A 80 11.46 -4.24 -4.45
C VAL A 80 12.61 -5.25 -4.29
N GLY A 81 13.85 -4.78 -4.11
CA GLY A 81 15.02 -5.63 -3.89
C GLY A 81 14.91 -6.52 -2.65
N ALA A 82 14.17 -6.09 -1.64
CA ALA A 82 13.85 -6.86 -0.44
C ALA A 82 12.64 -7.81 -0.60
N GLY A 83 12.00 -7.86 -1.77
CA GLY A 83 10.83 -8.69 -2.03
C GLY A 83 9.54 -8.21 -1.36
N ILE A 84 9.47 -6.92 -0.98
CA ILE A 84 8.26 -6.25 -0.49
C ILE A 84 7.27 -6.07 -1.64
N GLN A 85 6.01 -6.38 -1.36
CA GLN A 85 4.89 -6.33 -2.32
C GLN A 85 3.86 -5.25 -1.94
N MET A 86 3.81 -4.85 -0.68
CA MET A 86 2.88 -3.83 -0.20
C MET A 86 3.54 -2.89 0.80
N LEU A 87 3.27 -1.60 0.66
CA LEU A 87 3.62 -0.59 1.66
C LEU A 87 2.36 0.02 2.25
N ARG A 88 2.30 0.10 3.59
CA ARG A 88 1.27 0.86 4.29
C ARG A 88 1.73 2.29 4.51
N VAL A 89 1.13 3.26 3.84
CA VAL A 89 1.36 4.68 4.11
C VAL A 89 0.66 5.02 5.43
N TRP A 90 1.45 5.11 6.50
CA TRP A 90 0.97 5.23 7.87
C TRP A 90 0.27 6.58 8.13
N GLY A 91 -0.87 6.53 8.82
CA GLY A 91 -1.75 7.69 9.04
C GLY A 91 -1.20 8.81 9.94
N GLY A 92 -0.06 8.64 10.60
CA GLY A 92 0.58 9.77 11.31
C GLY A 92 1.63 10.51 10.47
N GLY A 93 1.78 10.13 9.20
CA GLY A 93 2.64 10.79 8.25
C GLY A 93 1.88 11.85 7.44
N ARG A 94 2.04 11.76 6.11
CA ARG A 94 1.34 12.60 5.14
C ARG A 94 0.99 11.75 3.93
N TYR A 95 0.02 12.23 3.13
CA TYR A 95 -0.12 11.75 1.76
C TYR A 95 1.17 12.06 1.00
N GLU A 96 1.69 11.08 0.28
CA GLU A 96 2.92 11.29 -0.50
C GLU A 96 2.64 12.06 -1.79
N ASP A 97 3.71 12.45 -2.48
CA ASP A 97 3.60 13.08 -3.80
C ASP A 97 3.06 12.07 -4.84
N ARG A 98 2.35 12.55 -5.85
CA ARG A 98 1.84 11.69 -6.95
C ARG A 98 2.91 10.77 -7.54
N ARG A 99 4.15 11.24 -7.65
CA ARG A 99 5.27 10.45 -8.18
C ARG A 99 5.61 9.22 -7.35
N PHE A 100 5.36 9.24 -6.04
CA PHE A 100 5.50 8.05 -5.18
C PHE A 100 4.50 6.98 -5.59
N TYR A 101 3.22 7.35 -5.75
CA TYR A 101 2.16 6.42 -6.15
C TYR A 101 2.34 5.91 -7.57
N ASP A 102 2.69 6.80 -8.51
CA ASP A 102 2.96 6.43 -9.91
C ASP A 102 4.14 5.44 -9.99
N LEU A 103 5.23 5.69 -9.24
CA LEU A 103 6.38 4.79 -9.20
C LEU A 103 6.04 3.46 -8.52
N ALA A 104 5.33 3.47 -7.39
CA ALA A 104 4.88 2.25 -6.72
C ALA A 104 4.03 1.37 -7.67
N SER A 105 3.12 1.99 -8.42
CA SER A 105 2.34 1.32 -9.47
C SER A 105 3.24 0.72 -10.55
N GLN A 106 4.21 1.49 -11.06
CA GLN A 106 5.12 1.05 -12.11
C GLN A 106 6.00 -0.15 -11.70
N ILE A 107 6.43 -0.20 -10.44
CA ILE A 107 7.33 -1.25 -9.94
C ILE A 107 6.59 -2.39 -9.21
N GLY A 108 5.25 -2.39 -9.21
CA GLY A 108 4.44 -3.47 -8.65
C GLY A 108 4.34 -3.49 -7.13
N ILE A 109 4.47 -2.34 -6.45
CA ILE A 109 4.21 -2.20 -5.01
C ILE A 109 2.76 -1.74 -4.80
N MET A 110 1.97 -2.55 -4.10
CA MET A 110 0.63 -2.16 -3.65
C MET A 110 0.73 -1.15 -2.51
N ILE A 111 -0.24 -0.23 -2.46
CA ILE A 111 -0.33 0.76 -1.37
C ILE A 111 -1.56 0.48 -0.51
N TRP A 112 -1.32 0.25 0.78
CA TRP A 112 -2.35 0.41 1.81
C TRP A 112 -2.30 1.85 2.28
N GLN A 113 -3.30 2.64 1.92
CA GLN A 113 -3.39 4.05 2.29
C GLN A 113 -4.25 4.21 3.55
N ASP A 114 -3.65 4.68 4.65
CA ASP A 114 -4.43 5.19 5.78
C ASP A 114 -5.00 6.58 5.44
N MET A 115 -6.07 6.99 6.12
CA MET A 115 -6.34 8.42 6.30
C MET A 115 -5.33 8.99 7.32
N MET A 116 -5.01 10.29 7.24
CA MET A 116 -3.98 10.92 8.09
C MET A 116 -4.41 11.18 9.54
N PHE A 117 -4.86 10.12 10.21
CA PHE A 117 -5.22 10.07 11.62
C PHE A 117 -4.46 8.93 12.28
N ALA A 118 -3.75 9.21 13.37
CA ALA A 118 -3.02 8.17 14.09
C ALA A 118 -2.86 8.50 15.57
N CYS A 119 -3.01 7.48 16.42
CA CYS A 119 -2.62 7.48 17.84
C CYS A 119 -3.21 8.60 18.72
N ALA A 120 -4.24 9.28 18.24
CA ALA A 120 -4.90 10.39 18.93
C ALA A 120 -6.42 10.32 18.77
N MET A 121 -7.14 10.89 19.73
CA MET A 121 -8.57 11.14 19.60
C MET A 121 -8.77 12.44 18.82
N TYR A 122 -9.55 12.38 17.76
CA TYR A 122 -9.92 13.55 16.95
C TYR A 122 -11.36 13.95 17.28
N LYS A 123 -11.64 15.26 17.22
CA LYS A 123 -12.99 15.75 17.47
C LYS A 123 -13.93 15.26 16.36
N LYS A 124 -15.06 14.67 16.76
CA LYS A 124 -16.19 14.45 15.85
C LYS A 124 -16.81 15.82 15.53
N PRO A 125 -17.24 16.10 14.28
CA PRO A 125 -18.13 17.22 13.99
C PRO A 125 -19.37 17.19 14.89
N ALA A 126 -19.98 18.35 15.18
CA ALA A 126 -21.25 18.38 15.89
C ALA A 126 -22.31 17.62 15.07
N ASP A 127 -23.27 16.98 15.74
CA ASP A 127 -24.32 16.23 15.03
C ASP A 127 -25.09 17.18 14.10
N GLY A 128 -25.05 16.94 12.78
CA GLY A 128 -25.83 17.68 11.78
C GLY A 128 -25.05 18.38 10.66
N GLU A 129 -23.71 18.25 10.59
CA GLU A 129 -22.89 18.66 9.44
C GLU A 129 -22.54 17.48 8.51
#